data_AF-A0A392PLQ5-F1
#
_entry.id   AF-A0A392PLQ5-F1
#
_cell.length_a   1.000
_cell.length_b   1.000
_cell.length_c   1.000
_cell.angle_alpha   90.00
_cell.angle_beta   90.00
_cell.angle_gamma   90.00
#
_symmetry.space_group_name_H-M   'P 1'
#
loop_
_entity.id
_entity.type
_entity.pdbx_description
1 polymer ?
#
loop_
_entity_poly.entity_id
_entity_poly.type
_entity_poly.pdbx_seq_one_letter_code
_entity_poly.pdbx_strand_id
1 'polypeptide(L)'
;ESADLVDIRKEIGVQDPYWTPPPGWKPGDSISPDHVISNEIRMIKEEINKLKRDMQELASKKEEEALVTVATPSSCLSSLNCKDYGSQVSKQDIYVDLVHKKAKIEEQLREISLALNGME
;
A
#
# COMPACT_ATOMS: atom_id res chain seq x y z
N GLU A 1 -56.94 3.09 4.77
CA GLU A 1 -55.70 3.18 3.97
C GLU A 1 -55.95 2.46 2.66
N SER A 2 -55.77 3.11 1.51
CA SER A 2 -55.98 2.48 0.19
C SER A 2 -54.74 1.66 -0.20
N ALA A 3 -54.95 0.53 -0.88
CA ALA A 3 -53.87 -0.33 -1.35
C ALA A 3 -52.86 0.41 -2.25
N ASP A 4 -53.33 1.39 -3.04
CA ASP A 4 -52.50 2.22 -3.92
C ASP A 4 -51.35 2.96 -3.21
N LEU A 5 -51.53 3.35 -1.94
CA LEU A 5 -50.47 4.06 -1.21
C LEU A 5 -49.29 3.15 -0.87
N VAL A 6 -49.52 1.85 -0.71
CA VAL A 6 -48.47 0.86 -0.43
C VAL A 6 -47.62 0.65 -1.66
N ASP A 7 -48.24 0.52 -2.83
CA ASP A 7 -47.54 0.29 -4.09
C ASP A 7 -46.72 1.50 -4.52
N ILE A 8 -47.28 2.72 -4.38
CA ILE A 8 -46.55 3.97 -4.66
C ILE A 8 -45.34 4.12 -3.75
N ARG A 9 -45.46 3.81 -2.44
CA ARG A 9 -44.34 3.86 -1.49
C ARG A 9 -43.21 2.90 -1.88
N LYS A 10 -43.57 1.69 -2.31
CA LYS A 10 -42.60 0.70 -2.77
C LYS A 10 -41.90 1.14 -4.06
N GLU A 11 -42.63 1.76 -4.99
CA GLU A 11 -42.08 2.27 -6.25
C GLU A 11 -41.03 3.38 -6.01
N ILE A 12 -41.25 4.25 -5.03
CA ILE A 12 -40.26 5.29 -4.66
C ILE A 12 -39.17 4.80 -3.70
N GLY A 13 -39.20 3.52 -3.29
CA GLY A 13 -38.17 2.92 -2.44
C GLY A 13 -38.33 3.19 -0.93
N VAL A 14 -39.50 3.63 -0.49
CA VAL A 14 -39.84 3.78 0.94
C VAL A 14 -40.07 2.38 1.53
N GLN A 15 -39.13 1.93 2.36
CA GLN A 15 -39.20 0.62 3.03
C GLN A 15 -40.12 0.60 4.25
N ASP A 16 -40.40 1.77 4.85
CA ASP A 16 -41.22 1.90 6.04
C ASP A 16 -42.72 2.04 5.66
N PRO A 17 -43.58 1.07 6.03
CA PRO A 17 -45.01 1.12 5.74
C PRO A 17 -45.76 2.29 6.39
N TYR A 18 -45.22 2.87 7.46
CA TYR A 18 -45.85 3.95 8.22
C TYR A 18 -45.30 5.34 7.84
N TRP A 19 -44.32 5.40 6.94
CA TRP A 19 -43.77 6.67 6.49
C TRP A 19 -44.83 7.49 5.74
N THR A 20 -44.89 8.77 6.08
CA THR A 20 -45.80 9.75 5.48
C THR A 20 -44.96 10.88 4.88
N PRO A 21 -45.15 11.24 3.59
CA PRO A 21 -44.40 12.33 2.98
C PRO A 21 -44.75 13.67 3.64
N PRO A 22 -43.77 14.57 3.83
CA PRO A 22 -44.05 15.91 4.33
C PRO A 22 -44.84 16.74 3.31
N PRO A 23 -45.56 17.80 3.72
CA PRO A 23 -46.37 18.61 2.82
C PRO A 23 -45.56 19.19 1.64
N GLY A 24 -46.05 19.01 0.41
CA GLY A 24 -45.43 19.54 -0.80
C GLY A 24 -44.48 18.61 -1.54
N TRP A 25 -44.21 17.41 -1.01
CA TRP A 25 -43.41 16.37 -1.65
C TRP A 25 -44.05 15.82 -2.93
N LYS A 26 -43.21 15.51 -3.93
CA LYS A 26 -43.60 14.98 -5.24
C LYS A 26 -42.80 13.73 -5.62
N PRO A 27 -43.34 12.85 -6.47
CA PRO A 27 -42.58 11.73 -7.02
C PRO A 27 -41.29 12.21 -7.70
N GLY A 28 -40.14 11.70 -7.25
CA GLY A 28 -38.81 12.15 -7.69
C GLY A 28 -38.04 12.94 -6.63
N ASP A 29 -38.69 13.41 -5.56
CA ASP A 29 -38.01 14.00 -4.41
C ASP A 29 -37.26 12.92 -3.61
N SER A 30 -36.05 13.22 -3.14
CA SER A 30 -35.17 12.24 -2.50
C SER A 30 -35.58 11.97 -1.05
N ILE A 31 -35.72 10.70 -0.65
CA ILE A 31 -36.14 10.26 0.70
C ILE A 31 -35.06 10.50 1.76
N SER A 32 -33.88 10.97 1.34
CA SER A 32 -32.71 11.13 2.21
C SER A 32 -33.06 11.92 3.48
N PRO A 33 -32.99 11.30 4.67
CA PRO A 33 -33.13 12.00 5.93
C PRO A 33 -31.90 12.89 6.12
N ASP A 34 -32.02 14.16 5.75
CA ASP A 34 -30.92 15.10 5.82
C ASP A 34 -30.81 15.67 7.23
N HIS A 35 -29.82 15.16 7.99
CA HIS A 35 -29.04 15.96 8.97
C HIS A 35 -27.79 15.20 9.46
N VAL A 36 -27.86 13.87 9.61
CA VAL A 36 -26.74 13.07 10.15
C VAL A 36 -25.79 12.59 9.04
N ILE A 37 -26.36 12.21 7.88
CA ILE A 37 -25.64 11.62 6.76
C ILE A 37 -24.71 12.64 6.07
N SER A 38 -25.08 13.93 6.07
CA SER A 38 -24.28 14.99 5.44
C SER A 38 -22.91 15.17 6.11
N ASN A 39 -22.79 15.02 7.43
CA ASN A 39 -21.51 15.13 8.11
C ASN A 39 -20.64 13.88 7.88
N GLU A 40 -21.22 12.69 7.92
CA GLU A 40 -20.52 11.43 7.67
C GLU A 40 -20.04 11.36 6.21
N ILE A 41 -20.88 11.73 5.24
CA ILE A 41 -20.51 11.84 3.83
C ILE A 41 -19.38 12.86 3.64
N ARG A 42 -19.44 14.00 4.33
CA ARG A 42 -18.37 15.00 4.28
C ARG A 42 -17.06 14.44 4.81
N MET A 43 -17.08 13.76 5.95
CA MET A 43 -15.89 13.11 6.53
C MET A 43 -15.31 12.04 5.60
N ILE A 44 -16.14 11.16 5.05
CA ILE A 44 -15.72 10.13 4.09
C ILE A 44 -15.07 10.78 2.85
N LYS A 45 -15.66 11.87 2.34
CA LYS A 45 -15.11 12.60 1.19
C LYS A 45 -13.75 13.24 1.51
N GLU A 46 -13.59 13.77 2.72
CA GLU A 46 -12.31 14.32 3.21
C GLU A 46 -11.24 13.22 3.33
N GLU A 47 -11.58 12.05 3.88
CA GLU A 47 -10.67 10.90 4.00
C GLU A 47 -10.24 10.36 2.62
N ILE A 48 -11.17 10.24 1.67
CA ILE A 48 -10.86 9.83 0.28
C ILE A 48 -9.90 10.84 -0.36
N ASN A 49 -10.12 12.14 -0.17
CA ASN A 49 -9.25 13.17 -0.71
C ASN A 49 -7.86 13.15 -0.06
N LYS A 50 -7.77 12.86 1.25
CA LYS A 50 -6.49 12.66 1.94
C LYS A 50 -5.74 11.47 1.36
N LEU A 51 -6.39 10.30 1.25
CA LEU A 51 -5.76 9.10 0.69
C LEU A 51 -5.27 9.30 -0.74
N LYS A 52 -6.04 10.01 -1.58
CA LYS A 52 -5.61 10.36 -2.93
C LYS A 52 -4.34 11.21 -2.95
N ARG A 53 -4.25 12.23 -2.07
CA ARG A 53 -3.04 13.06 -1.93
C ARG A 53 -1.86 12.24 -1.45
N ASP A 54 -2.05 11.43 -0.41
CA ASP A 54 -0.99 10.58 0.15
C ASP A 54 -0.48 9.58 -0.91
N MET A 55 -1.36 8.98 -1.71
CA MET A 55 -0.97 8.11 -2.83
C MET A 55 -0.21 8.87 -3.92
N GLN A 56 -0.65 10.08 -4.26
CA GLN A 56 0.03 10.90 -5.27
C GLN A 56 1.41 11.34 -4.79
N GLU A 57 1.55 11.74 -3.52
CA GLU A 57 2.83 12.08 -2.90
C GLU A 57 3.80 10.89 -2.88
N LEU A 58 3.32 9.70 -2.51
CA LEU A 58 4.11 8.47 -2.55
C LEU A 58 4.55 8.11 -3.98
N ALA A 59 3.68 8.33 -4.97
CA ALA A 59 4.02 8.13 -6.38
C ALA A 59 5.03 9.16 -6.89
N SER A 60 4.86 10.45 -6.55
CA SER A 60 5.79 11.52 -6.91
C SER A 60 7.15 11.36 -6.24
N LYS A 61 7.20 10.91 -4.98
CA LYS A 61 8.47 10.64 -4.28
C LYS A 61 9.25 9.50 -4.95
N LYS A 62 8.54 8.48 -5.45
CA LYS A 62 9.15 7.41 -6.27
C LYS A 62 9.69 7.94 -7.59
N GLU A 63 9.03 8.93 -8.19
CA GLU A 63 9.48 9.57 -9.44
C GLU A 63 10.64 10.54 -9.20
N GLU A 64 10.66 11.30 -8.10
CA GLU A 64 11.77 12.17 -7.71
C GLU A 64 13.02 11.36 -7.35
N GLU A 65 12.86 10.23 -6.65
CA GLU A 65 13.94 9.26 -6.40
C GLU A 65 14.43 8.59 -7.70
N ALA A 66 13.53 8.39 -8.68
CA ALA A 66 13.89 7.91 -10.02
C ALA A 66 14.52 9.00 -10.91
N LEU A 67 14.23 10.29 -10.71
CA LEU A 67 14.74 11.39 -11.52
C LEU A 67 16.09 11.91 -10.99
N VAL A 68 16.29 11.92 -9.67
CA VAL A 68 17.58 12.20 -9.02
C VAL A 68 18.64 11.15 -9.39
N THR A 69 18.23 9.92 -9.71
CA THR A 69 19.12 8.86 -10.19
C THR A 69 19.44 8.93 -11.69
N VAL A 70 18.80 9.81 -12.47
CA VAL A 70 19.02 9.94 -13.93
C VAL A 70 20.08 10.99 -14.29
N ALA A 71 20.43 11.92 -13.39
CA ALA A 71 21.42 12.96 -13.70
C ALA A 71 22.89 12.54 -13.47
N THR A 72 23.16 11.29 -13.07
CA THR A 72 24.53 10.76 -12.95
C THR A 72 24.58 9.35 -13.51
N PRO A 73 25.32 9.07 -14.59
CA PRO A 73 25.49 7.71 -15.08
C PRO A 73 26.53 7.02 -14.20
N SER A 74 26.08 6.49 -13.06
CA SER A 74 26.86 5.48 -12.34
C SER A 74 25.93 4.39 -11.82
N SER A 75 25.85 3.33 -12.61
CA SER A 75 25.87 1.93 -12.15
C SER A 75 25.20 1.64 -10.80
N CYS A 76 23.97 1.12 -10.89
CA CYS A 76 23.47 0.00 -10.09
C CYS A 76 23.17 0.20 -8.58
N LEU A 77 22.06 -0.46 -8.19
CA LEU A 77 21.71 -1.02 -6.89
C LEU A 77 20.94 -0.14 -5.89
N SER A 78 19.68 -0.57 -5.70
CA SER A 78 19.10 -0.94 -4.40
C SER A 78 18.04 0.00 -3.84
N SER A 79 16.77 -0.31 -4.07
CA SER A 79 15.70 0.06 -3.13
C SER A 79 14.63 -1.03 -3.00
N LEU A 80 15.08 -2.27 -2.70
CA LEU A 80 14.21 -3.20 -1.96
C LEU A 80 14.17 -2.72 -0.51
N ASN A 81 13.25 -1.81 -0.20
CA ASN A 81 12.96 -1.38 1.16
C ASN A 81 12.22 -2.51 1.89
N CYS A 82 12.97 -3.42 2.52
CA CYS A 82 12.43 -4.32 3.52
C CYS A 82 12.40 -3.56 4.85
N LYS A 83 11.21 -3.32 5.37
CA LYS A 83 11.01 -2.82 6.72
C LYS A 83 11.55 -3.85 7.71
N ASP A 84 12.42 -3.36 8.58
CA ASP A 84 12.50 -3.67 10.01
C ASP A 84 12.70 -5.14 10.41
N TYR A 85 13.95 -5.49 10.74
CA TYR A 85 14.42 -5.94 12.06
C TYR A 85 15.75 -6.69 11.87
N GLY A 86 16.85 -6.03 12.27
CA GLY A 86 18.15 -6.68 12.49
C GLY A 86 19.13 -6.62 11.30
N SER A 87 20.08 -5.68 11.39
CA SER A 87 21.34 -5.69 10.64
C SER A 87 21.23 -5.47 9.12
N GLN A 88 21.15 -4.20 8.71
CA GLN A 88 21.43 -3.82 7.32
C GLN A 88 22.95 -3.81 7.09
N VAL A 89 23.56 -5.00 7.05
CA VAL A 89 24.93 -5.15 6.55
C VAL A 89 24.91 -4.77 5.07
N SER A 90 25.80 -3.86 4.65
CA SER A 90 25.82 -3.45 3.24
C SER A 90 26.15 -4.65 2.36
N LYS A 91 25.62 -4.69 1.12
CA LYS A 91 25.96 -5.76 0.16
C LYS A 91 27.48 -5.88 -0.05
N GLN A 92 28.19 -4.75 0.09
CA GLN A 92 29.64 -4.69 0.00
C GLN A 92 30.32 -5.44 1.14
N ASP A 93 29.85 -5.25 2.37
CA ASP A 93 30.41 -5.93 3.56
C ASP A 93 30.18 -7.44 3.49
N ILE A 94 29.01 -7.88 3.01
CA ILE A 94 28.71 -9.31 2.79
C ILE A 94 29.67 -9.91 1.75
N TYR A 95 29.91 -9.19 0.65
CA TYR A 95 30.82 -9.64 -0.40
C TYR A 95 32.27 -9.75 0.12
N VAL A 96 32.74 -8.76 0.87
CA VAL A 96 34.08 -8.76 1.45
C VAL A 96 34.25 -9.93 2.42
N ASP A 97 33.29 -10.16 3.31
CA ASP A 97 33.31 -11.29 4.25
C ASP A 97 33.30 -12.64 3.52
N LEU A 98 32.49 -12.77 2.45
CA LEU A 98 32.43 -13.99 1.65
C LEU A 98 33.77 -14.27 0.94
N VAL A 99 34.39 -13.26 0.33
CA VAL A 99 35.70 -13.39 -0.32
C VAL A 99 36.78 -13.77 0.69
N HIS A 100 36.76 -13.17 1.88
CA HIS A 100 37.69 -13.51 2.95
C HIS A 100 37.54 -14.97 3.42
N LYS A 101 36.30 -15.41 3.66
CA LYS A 101 36.01 -16.80 4.04
C LYS A 101 36.42 -17.79 2.97
N LYS A 102 36.19 -17.47 1.69
CA LYS A 102 36.63 -18.28 0.56
C LYS A 102 38.15 -18.47 0.57
N ALA A 103 38.91 -17.39 0.69
CA ALA A 103 40.37 -17.45 0.71
C ALA A 103 40.89 -18.33 1.86
N LYS A 104 40.28 -18.22 3.04
CA LYS A 104 40.63 -19.05 4.21
C LYS A 104 40.38 -20.53 3.95
N ILE A 105 39.26 -20.89 3.33
CA ILE A 105 38.94 -22.28 3.00
C ILE A 105 39.91 -22.83 1.95
N GLU A 106 40.23 -22.05 0.91
CA GLU A 106 41.19 -22.44 -0.12
C GLU A 106 42.60 -22.67 0.46
N GLU A 107 43.01 -21.84 1.40
CA GLU A 107 44.26 -22.01 2.13
C GLU A 107 44.28 -23.32 2.94
N GLN A 108 43.24 -23.56 3.73
CA GLN A 108 43.13 -24.79 4.53
C GLN A 108 43.11 -26.05 3.66
N LEU A 109 42.41 -26.00 2.51
CA LEU A 109 42.36 -27.12 1.57
C LEU A 109 43.74 -27.44 0.97
N ARG A 110 44.52 -26.40 0.65
CA ARG A 110 45.90 -26.54 0.17
C ARG A 110 46.80 -27.16 1.25
N GLU A 111 46.69 -26.71 2.50
CA GLU A 111 47.47 -27.27 3.60
C GLU A 111 47.17 -28.76 3.82
N ILE A 112 45.89 -29.14 3.82
CA ILE A 112 45.47 -30.55 3.94
C ILE A 112 46.02 -31.37 2.76
N SER A 113 45.94 -30.84 1.54
CA SER A 113 46.46 -31.53 0.35
C SER A 113 47.98 -31.76 0.44
N LEU A 114 48.73 -30.77 0.93
CA LEU A 114 50.18 -30.90 1.16
C LEU A 114 50.50 -31.92 2.25
N ALA A 115 49.76 -31.89 3.37
CA ALA A 115 49.95 -32.83 4.45
C ALA A 115 49.69 -34.28 4.00
N LEU A 116 48.63 -34.50 3.21
CA LEU A 116 48.28 -35.83 2.70
C LEU A 116 49.31 -36.36 1.70
N ASN A 117 49.82 -35.50 0.81
CA ASN A 117 50.86 -35.87 -0.15
C ASN A 117 52.22 -36.15 0.52
N GLY A 118 52.47 -35.62 1.73
CA GLY A 118 53.69 -35.88 2.50
C GLY A 118 53.64 -37.14 3.36
N MET A 119 52.53 -37.88 3.34
CA MET A 119 52.32 -39.11 4.11
C MET A 119 52.42 -40.39 3.24
N GLU A 120 52.71 -40.27 1.94
CA GLU A 120 53.09 -41.37 1.05
C GLU A 120 54.61 -41.65 1.13
#